data_AF-A0A6V3LKQ1-F1
#
_entry.id   AF-A0A6V3LKQ1-F1
#
_cell.length_a   1.000
_cell.length_b   1.000
_cell.length_c   1.000
_cell.angle_alpha   90.00
_cell.angle_beta   90.00
_cell.angle_gamma   90.00
#
_symmetry.space_group_name_H-M   'P 1'
#
loop_
_entity.id
_entity.type
_entity.pdbx_description
1 polymer ?
#
loop_
_entity_poly.entity_id
_entity_poly.type
_entity_poly.pdbx_seq_one_letter_code
_entity_poly.pdbx_strand_id
1 'polypeptide(L)'
;MDGKASDLFRFCGKDFGGYPCDCTISNPPVCVPIPKGNNAWTRFASTNECAAKMIEQLQEGKIPSYASPLPGVIPPPPEELKAYVRSLIEDGPEIADAGMYVNEIEDAPSRLQRFMSGGTKICHFESWRNASFLGSLFHHIQLNSPTDVELTTWDLFHGHMFIHVSNLGNGELKADMGILFHAREFPLELRRDRIGKVVPVGSPDAGGPHDVRIGTKCSIKTDDYYLRNYMWLLSTNQVVVLNTHSPDLEGIIQNKEFHTVGSFYFKQIADINYFPPSGLCGNVHKLLSVANAAEEEVKTSTKQLQQVKCLGGASRKGHTRRRSVSKVLEKMKDNKDHRWLAAQVVHYVSHTKETARHIYATPLAMLMSPSLRIKEALKGVSREIRRLDRHALFTLQGMIINTDEPRHPRLEGRIPRNAHSFVLGEIRREEKRRDEKREKDNEKQYLRLVGMKFKPDHARRALELTRSKQTGLYSGYRAECLLQAAKAEYRSPELLQKFGGKSYDLDFVLEYQRHAFYADSTLRAIRLDAKEKIGPARAGEKVAKLVAVETHEKWERLRKRREMVVKILEAKGMSQKSECLPSSL
;
A
#
# COMPACT_ATOMS: atom_id res chain seq x y z
N MET A 1 4.83 -36.58 -39.79
CA MET A 1 6.01 -36.24 -38.97
C MET A 1 5.50 -35.46 -37.78
N ASP A 2 5.12 -36.21 -36.75
CA ASP A 2 4.57 -35.72 -35.49
C ASP A 2 5.69 -35.39 -34.51
N GLY A 3 5.50 -34.35 -33.68
CA GLY A 3 6.54 -33.91 -32.74
C GLY A 3 6.16 -32.81 -31.76
N LYS A 4 4.99 -32.93 -31.12
CA LYS A 4 4.61 -32.46 -29.76
C LYS A 4 5.20 -31.13 -29.24
N ALA A 5 4.37 -30.08 -29.32
CA ALA A 5 4.33 -28.98 -28.35
C ALA A 5 3.05 -29.13 -27.51
N SER A 6 3.09 -29.95 -26.45
CA SER A 6 1.89 -30.23 -25.64
C SER A 6 2.20 -30.64 -24.18
N ASP A 7 3.12 -29.99 -23.48
CA ASP A 7 3.47 -30.39 -22.09
C ASP A 7 3.56 -29.26 -21.05
N LEU A 8 3.03 -28.04 -21.31
CA LEU A 8 3.01 -26.95 -20.31
C LEU A 8 1.63 -26.56 -19.76
N PHE A 9 0.56 -27.23 -20.19
CA PHE A 9 -0.78 -27.07 -19.60
C PHE A 9 -1.48 -28.42 -19.41
N ARG A 10 -0.95 -29.20 -18.46
CA ARG A 10 -1.69 -30.29 -17.80
C ARG A 10 -1.65 -30.06 -16.29
N PHE A 11 -2.50 -29.16 -15.81
CA PHE A 11 -2.94 -29.14 -14.42
C PHE A 11 -4.44 -28.82 -14.37
N CYS A 12 -5.23 -29.78 -14.86
CA CYS A 12 -6.61 -30.02 -14.48
C CYS A 12 -7.01 -31.36 -15.13
N GLY A 13 -6.80 -32.47 -14.42
CA GLY A 13 -7.27 -33.76 -14.91
C GLY A 13 -6.59 -34.97 -14.29
N LYS A 14 -7.35 -35.63 -13.41
CA LYS A 14 -7.24 -37.00 -12.89
C LYS A 14 -6.14 -37.25 -11.84
N ASP A 15 -6.57 -37.86 -10.73
CA ASP A 15 -5.81 -38.48 -9.63
C ASP A 15 -5.76 -37.78 -8.27
N PHE A 16 -6.64 -36.80 -8.03
CA PHE A 16 -7.02 -36.44 -6.65
C PHE A 16 -8.49 -36.76 -6.42
N GLY A 17 -8.74 -37.59 -5.41
CA GLY A 17 -10.07 -38.04 -5.04
C GLY A 17 -11.04 -36.88 -4.82
N GLY A 18 -12.09 -36.84 -5.65
CA GLY A 18 -13.46 -36.70 -5.16
C GLY A 18 -13.95 -35.34 -4.68
N TYR A 19 -13.32 -34.21 -5.02
CA TYR A 19 -13.99 -32.91 -4.92
C TYR A 19 -13.81 -32.11 -6.21
N PRO A 20 -14.89 -31.77 -6.94
CA PRO A 20 -14.79 -30.95 -8.14
C PRO A 20 -14.29 -29.55 -7.76
N CYS A 21 -13.11 -29.16 -8.28
CA CYS A 21 -12.71 -27.75 -8.36
C CYS A 21 -13.60 -27.09 -9.39
N ASP A 22 -14.58 -26.34 -8.90
CA ASP A 22 -15.49 -25.53 -9.70
C ASP A 22 -14.79 -24.22 -10.15
N CYS A 23 -13.61 -24.36 -10.74
CA CYS A 23 -12.78 -23.24 -11.20
C CYS A 23 -13.30 -22.64 -12.53
N THR A 24 -14.43 -23.13 -13.04
CA THR A 24 -15.20 -22.57 -14.17
C THR A 24 -16.45 -21.81 -13.72
N ILE A 25 -16.63 -21.54 -12.42
CA ILE A 25 -17.70 -20.63 -11.98
C ILE A 25 -17.34 -19.24 -12.53
N SER A 26 -17.98 -18.88 -13.64
CA SER A 26 -18.24 -17.48 -13.98
C SER A 26 -18.95 -16.88 -12.78
N ASN A 27 -18.19 -16.22 -11.90
CA ASN A 27 -18.81 -15.48 -10.80
C ASN A 27 -19.80 -14.52 -11.46
N PRO A 28 -21.10 -14.59 -11.13
CA PRO A 28 -22.09 -13.73 -11.75
C PRO A 28 -21.66 -12.28 -11.54
N PRO A 29 -21.86 -11.40 -12.53
CA PRO A 29 -21.39 -10.04 -12.48
C PRO A 29 -21.85 -9.37 -11.18
N VAL A 30 -20.89 -8.91 -10.40
CA VAL A 30 -21.12 -8.38 -9.05
C VAL A 30 -21.51 -6.91 -9.17
N CYS A 31 -22.74 -6.65 -9.61
CA CYS A 31 -23.34 -5.32 -9.48
C CYS A 31 -24.11 -5.23 -8.15
N VAL A 32 -24.14 -4.05 -7.54
CA VAL A 32 -24.95 -3.80 -6.35
C VAL A 32 -26.33 -3.30 -6.79
N PRO A 33 -27.42 -4.05 -6.51
CA PRO A 33 -28.77 -3.56 -6.82
C PRO A 33 -29.11 -2.37 -5.92
N ILE A 34 -29.73 -1.34 -6.50
CA ILE A 34 -30.19 -0.17 -5.73
C ILE A 34 -31.66 -0.40 -5.36
N PRO A 35 -32.03 -0.33 -4.06
CA PRO A 35 -33.41 -0.52 -3.62
C PRO A 35 -34.37 0.50 -4.26
N LYS A 36 -35.56 0.02 -4.68
CA LYS A 36 -36.62 0.90 -5.20
C LYS A 36 -36.98 1.96 -4.16
N GLY A 37 -37.07 3.22 -4.60
CA GLY A 37 -37.42 4.37 -3.75
C GLY A 37 -36.23 5.02 -3.02
N ASN A 38 -35.04 4.45 -3.08
CA ASN A 38 -33.83 5.16 -2.67
C ASN A 38 -33.50 6.22 -3.73
N ASN A 39 -33.42 7.50 -3.35
CA ASN A 39 -33.05 8.59 -4.26
C ASN A 39 -31.59 9.05 -4.08
N ALA A 40 -30.87 8.51 -3.10
CA ALA A 40 -29.50 8.89 -2.79
C ALA A 40 -28.51 8.55 -3.92
N TRP A 41 -28.87 7.63 -4.83
CA TRP A 41 -28.04 7.31 -6.00
C TRP A 41 -27.96 8.44 -7.01
N THR A 42 -28.93 9.37 -7.04
CA THR A 42 -28.99 10.46 -8.02
C THR A 42 -27.75 11.36 -7.98
N ARG A 43 -27.08 11.46 -6.82
CA ARG A 43 -25.79 12.17 -6.67
C ARG A 43 -24.63 11.55 -7.47
N PHE A 44 -24.80 10.31 -7.92
CA PHE A 44 -23.85 9.55 -8.73
C PHE A 44 -24.26 9.41 -10.20
N ALA A 45 -25.42 9.95 -10.60
CA ALA A 45 -25.95 9.82 -11.98
C ALA A 45 -25.22 10.66 -13.05
N SER A 46 -24.07 11.24 -12.74
CA SER A 46 -23.39 12.23 -13.59
C SER A 46 -22.32 11.62 -14.52
N THR A 47 -22.53 10.41 -15.04
CA THR A 47 -21.63 9.83 -16.04
C THR A 47 -21.99 10.37 -17.43
N ASN A 48 -21.00 10.79 -18.20
CA ASN A 48 -21.21 11.21 -19.59
C ASN A 48 -21.80 10.05 -20.42
N GLU A 49 -22.67 10.36 -21.37
CA GLU A 49 -23.38 9.35 -22.17
C GLU A 49 -22.44 8.37 -22.90
N CYS A 50 -21.32 8.86 -23.45
CA CYS A 50 -20.35 8.00 -24.14
C CYS A 50 -19.62 7.07 -23.15
N ALA A 51 -19.25 7.60 -21.98
CA ALA A 51 -18.62 6.81 -20.92
C ALA A 51 -19.59 5.77 -20.33
N ALA A 52 -20.85 6.14 -20.15
CA ALA A 52 -21.91 5.25 -19.69
C ALA A 52 -22.12 4.08 -20.66
N LYS A 53 -22.29 4.37 -21.96
CA LYS A 53 -22.40 3.35 -23.02
C LYS A 53 -21.23 2.37 -23.03
N MET A 54 -20.00 2.88 -22.86
CA MET A 54 -18.81 2.03 -22.77
C MET A 54 -18.87 1.08 -21.57
N ILE A 55 -19.23 1.59 -20.38
CA ILE A 55 -19.32 0.77 -19.16
C ILE A 55 -20.42 -0.28 -19.30
N GLU A 56 -21.60 0.11 -19.78
CA GLU A 56 -22.74 -0.78 -19.98
C GLU A 56 -22.40 -1.93 -20.95
N GLN A 57 -21.72 -1.62 -22.07
CA GLN A 57 -21.24 -2.66 -23.00
C GLN A 57 -20.30 -3.66 -22.31
N LEU A 58 -19.35 -3.18 -21.53
CA LEU A 58 -18.41 -4.05 -20.80
C LEU A 58 -19.10 -4.87 -19.72
N GLN A 59 -20.08 -4.31 -19.00
CA GLN A 59 -20.89 -5.03 -18.01
C GLN A 59 -21.70 -6.17 -18.65
N GLU A 60 -22.16 -5.99 -19.88
CA GLU A 60 -22.84 -7.02 -20.67
C GLU A 60 -21.89 -8.08 -21.25
N GLY A 61 -20.57 -7.97 -20.98
CA GLY A 61 -19.55 -8.84 -21.55
C GLY A 61 -19.29 -8.60 -23.03
N LYS A 62 -19.83 -7.51 -23.60
CA LYS A 62 -19.48 -7.07 -24.96
C LYS A 62 -18.16 -6.35 -24.89
N ILE A 63 -17.21 -6.76 -25.72
CA ILE A 63 -15.93 -6.06 -25.87
C ILE A 63 -16.03 -5.15 -27.09
N PRO A 64 -16.12 -3.82 -26.92
CA PRO A 64 -16.12 -2.89 -28.05
C PRO A 64 -14.82 -3.00 -28.85
N SER A 65 -14.85 -2.62 -30.13
CA SER A 65 -13.68 -2.64 -31.04
C SER A 65 -12.47 -1.86 -30.52
N TYR A 66 -12.70 -0.85 -29.69
CA TYR A 66 -11.68 -0.01 -29.07
C TYR A 66 -11.18 -0.52 -27.73
N ALA A 67 -11.70 -1.64 -27.24
CA ALA A 67 -11.28 -2.24 -25.98
C ALA A 67 -10.66 -3.62 -26.25
N SER A 68 -9.69 -4.03 -25.44
CA SER A 68 -9.16 -5.39 -25.48
C SER A 68 -8.89 -5.88 -24.07
N PRO A 69 -9.42 -7.04 -23.65
CA PRO A 69 -9.10 -7.62 -22.36
C PRO A 69 -7.61 -7.89 -22.22
N LEU A 70 -7.04 -7.57 -21.06
CA LEU A 70 -5.70 -8.04 -20.72
C LEU A 70 -5.75 -9.54 -20.38
N PRO A 71 -4.78 -10.33 -20.86
CA PRO A 71 -4.70 -11.74 -20.51
C PRO A 71 -4.33 -11.93 -19.04
N GLY A 72 -4.59 -13.13 -18.51
CA GLY A 72 -4.27 -13.51 -17.14
C GLY A 72 -5.45 -13.44 -16.18
N VAL A 73 -5.26 -13.99 -14.98
CA VAL A 73 -6.31 -14.09 -13.96
C VAL A 73 -6.05 -13.05 -12.88
N ILE A 74 -7.05 -12.21 -12.62
CA ILE A 74 -7.06 -11.27 -11.50
C ILE A 74 -7.66 -12.00 -10.28
N PRO A 75 -7.09 -11.87 -9.07
CA PRO A 75 -7.74 -12.41 -7.87
C PRO A 75 -9.16 -11.86 -7.73
N PRO A 76 -10.08 -12.59 -7.08
CA PRO A 76 -11.43 -12.07 -6.86
C PRO A 76 -11.39 -10.79 -6.01
N PRO A 77 -12.27 -9.80 -6.26
CA PRO A 77 -12.34 -8.58 -5.46
C PRO A 77 -12.76 -8.92 -4.02
N PRO A 78 -12.15 -8.31 -3.00
CA PRO A 78 -12.56 -8.47 -1.61
C PRO A 78 -14.03 -8.07 -1.40
N GLU A 79 -14.72 -8.78 -0.49
CA GLU A 79 -16.11 -8.45 -0.12
C GLU A 79 -16.23 -7.03 0.46
N GLU A 80 -15.16 -6.54 1.08
CA GLU A 80 -15.07 -5.18 1.63
C GLU A 80 -15.23 -4.10 0.54
N LEU A 81 -14.74 -4.33 -0.69
CA LEU A 81 -14.99 -3.40 -1.81
C LEU A 81 -16.46 -3.41 -2.25
N LYS A 82 -17.10 -4.57 -2.25
CA LYS A 82 -18.53 -4.68 -2.59
C LYS A 82 -19.39 -4.01 -1.52
N ALA A 83 -19.03 -4.21 -0.25
CA ALA A 83 -19.67 -3.54 0.88
C ALA A 83 -19.51 -2.02 0.80
N TYR A 84 -18.34 -1.53 0.38
CA TYR A 84 -18.11 -0.10 0.13
C TYR A 84 -19.07 0.47 -0.91
N VAL A 85 -19.22 -0.17 -2.07
CA VAL A 85 -20.17 0.28 -3.11
C VAL A 85 -21.60 0.33 -2.57
N ARG A 86 -22.01 -0.69 -1.81
CA ARG A 86 -23.34 -0.71 -1.18
C ARG A 86 -23.53 0.46 -0.22
N SER A 87 -22.62 0.65 0.72
CA SER A 87 -22.68 1.76 1.69
C SER A 87 -22.61 3.12 1.00
N LEU A 88 -21.84 3.25 -0.08
CA LEU A 88 -21.74 4.48 -0.85
C LEU A 88 -23.10 4.88 -1.46
N ILE A 89 -23.85 3.90 -1.98
CA ILE A 89 -25.18 4.11 -2.54
C ILE A 89 -26.22 4.36 -1.43
N GLU A 90 -26.22 3.54 -0.38
CA GLU A 90 -27.24 3.54 0.68
C GLU A 90 -27.04 4.66 1.69
N ASP A 91 -25.83 4.81 2.21
CA ASP A 91 -25.49 5.67 3.35
C ASP A 91 -24.78 6.95 2.92
N GLY A 92 -24.01 6.91 1.83
CA GLY A 92 -23.23 8.03 1.30
C GLY A 92 -21.73 7.96 1.52
N PRO A 93 -21.00 8.88 0.86
CA PRO A 93 -19.55 8.82 0.79
C PRO A 93 -18.91 8.92 2.16
N GLU A 94 -19.43 9.75 3.07
CA GLU A 94 -18.84 9.95 4.39
C GLU A 94 -18.86 8.66 5.23
N ILE A 95 -19.94 7.89 5.17
CA ILE A 95 -20.08 6.63 5.93
C ILE A 95 -19.30 5.52 5.23
N ALA A 96 -19.40 5.43 3.90
CA ALA A 96 -18.68 4.43 3.13
C ALA A 96 -17.16 4.59 3.28
N ASP A 97 -16.66 5.82 3.20
CA ASP A 97 -15.23 6.13 3.34
C ASP A 97 -14.72 5.79 4.75
N ALA A 98 -15.50 6.08 5.79
CA ALA A 98 -15.16 5.71 7.17
C ALA A 98 -15.09 4.18 7.40
N GLY A 99 -15.74 3.38 6.54
CA GLY A 99 -15.65 1.93 6.56
C GLY A 99 -14.51 1.35 5.70
N MET A 100 -14.07 2.07 4.66
CA MET A 100 -13.03 1.63 3.73
C MET A 100 -11.63 2.07 4.15
N TYR A 101 -11.52 3.24 4.77
CA TYR A 101 -10.27 3.89 5.12
C TYR A 101 -10.11 4.01 6.63
N VAL A 102 -8.86 3.99 7.09
CA VAL A 102 -8.50 4.44 8.43
C VAL A 102 -8.96 5.90 8.55
N ASN A 103 -9.62 6.27 9.66
CA ASN A 103 -10.15 7.61 9.92
C ASN A 103 -9.07 8.72 10.09
N GLU A 104 -7.90 8.54 9.50
CA GLU A 104 -6.77 9.45 9.51
C GLU A 104 -6.47 9.90 8.08
N ILE A 105 -6.77 11.18 7.80
CA ILE A 105 -6.35 11.85 6.58
C ILE A 105 -5.01 12.52 6.88
N GLU A 106 -3.97 12.10 6.18
CA GLU A 106 -2.61 12.61 6.36
C GLU A 106 -2.18 13.44 5.16
N ASP A 107 -1.20 14.34 5.37
CA ASP A 107 -0.46 14.89 4.24
C ASP A 107 0.49 13.83 3.69
N ALA A 108 0.43 13.62 2.38
CA ALA A 108 1.43 12.83 1.70
C ALA A 108 2.83 13.40 2.00
N PRO A 109 3.84 12.53 2.19
CA PRO A 109 5.22 12.99 2.35
C PRO A 109 5.59 13.97 1.22
N SER A 110 6.19 15.11 1.54
CA SER A 110 6.50 16.17 0.57
C SER A 110 7.29 15.69 -0.66
N ARG A 111 8.08 14.63 -0.49
CA ARG A 111 8.83 13.98 -1.58
C ARG A 111 7.96 13.21 -2.57
N LEU A 112 6.79 12.73 -2.13
CA LEU A 112 5.81 11.98 -2.93
C LEU A 112 4.74 12.89 -3.53
N GLN A 113 4.44 14.04 -2.91
CA GLN A 113 3.39 14.96 -3.39
C GLN A 113 3.53 15.33 -4.86
N ARG A 114 4.77 15.48 -5.36
CA ARG A 114 5.07 15.78 -6.77
C ARG A 114 4.83 14.62 -7.75
N PHE A 115 4.58 13.42 -7.25
CA PHE A 115 4.36 12.19 -8.04
C PHE A 115 2.94 11.67 -7.90
N MET A 116 2.16 12.25 -6.99
CA MET A 116 0.78 11.86 -6.79
C MET A 116 -0.12 12.53 -7.81
N SER A 117 -1.07 11.75 -8.32
CA SER A 117 -2.27 12.27 -8.94
C SER A 117 -3.31 12.59 -7.87
N GLY A 118 -4.06 13.67 -8.08
CA GLY A 118 -5.08 14.16 -7.15
C GLY A 118 -4.55 15.18 -6.14
N GLY A 119 -5.08 15.14 -4.91
CA GLY A 119 -4.69 16.03 -3.83
C GLY A 119 -3.43 15.62 -3.08
N THR A 120 -2.94 16.48 -2.18
CA THR A 120 -1.81 16.17 -1.28
C THR A 120 -2.20 15.35 -0.06
N LYS A 121 -3.49 15.05 0.11
CA LYS A 121 -4.04 14.31 1.24
C LYS A 121 -4.16 12.83 0.87
N ILE A 122 -3.73 11.96 1.78
CA ILE A 122 -3.83 10.50 1.64
C ILE A 122 -4.64 9.92 2.78
N CYS A 123 -5.24 8.77 2.49
CA CYS A 123 -5.88 7.90 3.46
C CYS A 123 -5.34 6.49 3.24
N HIS A 124 -5.30 5.71 4.31
CA HIS A 124 -4.89 4.31 4.26
C HIS A 124 -6.13 3.42 4.22
N PHE A 125 -6.09 2.32 3.48
CA PHE A 125 -7.14 1.30 3.58
C PHE A 125 -7.17 0.71 4.98
N GLU A 126 -8.37 0.60 5.57
CA GLU A 126 -8.56 -0.09 6.84
C GLU A 126 -8.22 -1.58 6.71
N SER A 127 -8.58 -2.18 5.56
CA SER A 127 -8.28 -3.57 5.24
C SER A 127 -7.08 -3.71 4.31
N TRP A 128 -6.07 -4.48 4.75
CA TRP A 128 -4.91 -4.85 3.93
C TRP A 128 -5.31 -5.65 2.67
N ARG A 129 -6.48 -6.30 2.66
CA ARG A 129 -6.99 -7.04 1.50
C ARG A 129 -7.34 -6.10 0.35
N ASN A 130 -7.97 -4.96 0.64
CA ASN A 130 -8.26 -3.93 -0.37
C ASN A 130 -6.96 -3.40 -0.97
N ALA A 131 -6.00 -3.04 -0.11
CA ALA A 131 -4.68 -2.57 -0.56
C ALA A 131 -3.96 -3.62 -1.44
N SER A 132 -4.00 -4.89 -1.04
CA SER A 132 -3.35 -5.99 -1.78
C SER A 132 -4.04 -6.28 -3.11
N PHE A 133 -5.38 -6.29 -3.12
CA PHE A 133 -6.15 -6.47 -4.34
C PHE A 133 -5.89 -5.34 -5.34
N LEU A 134 -6.02 -4.08 -4.90
CA LEU A 134 -5.77 -2.93 -5.76
C LEU A 134 -4.34 -2.94 -6.28
N GLY A 135 -3.35 -3.18 -5.42
CA GLY A 135 -1.96 -3.36 -5.85
C GLY A 135 -1.78 -4.46 -6.90
N SER A 136 -2.54 -5.57 -6.79
CA SER A 136 -2.48 -6.65 -7.79
C SER A 136 -3.00 -6.23 -9.17
N LEU A 137 -3.91 -5.26 -9.27
CA LEU A 137 -4.36 -4.70 -10.55
C LEU A 137 -3.20 -3.96 -11.26
N PHE A 138 -2.43 -3.17 -10.51
CA PHE A 138 -1.24 -2.49 -11.04
C PHE A 138 -0.22 -3.50 -11.59
N HIS A 139 0.09 -4.55 -10.80
CA HIS A 139 1.00 -5.63 -11.25
C HIS A 139 0.45 -6.41 -12.44
N HIS A 140 -0.86 -6.66 -12.47
CA HIS A 140 -1.51 -7.33 -13.59
C HIS A 140 -1.36 -6.52 -14.88
N ILE A 141 -1.52 -5.19 -14.82
CA ILE A 141 -1.30 -4.30 -15.97
C ILE A 141 0.17 -4.35 -16.42
N GLN A 142 1.14 -4.20 -15.51
CA GLN A 142 2.56 -4.31 -15.89
C GLN A 142 2.89 -5.65 -16.56
N LEU A 143 2.35 -6.78 -16.06
CA LEU A 143 2.68 -8.10 -16.59
C LEU A 143 2.04 -8.39 -17.95
N ASN A 144 0.84 -7.86 -18.21
CA ASN A 144 -0.02 -8.32 -19.30
C ASN A 144 -0.36 -7.23 -20.31
N SER A 145 0.08 -5.98 -20.09
CA SER A 145 -0.14 -4.90 -21.05
C SER A 145 0.52 -5.21 -22.40
N PRO A 146 -0.12 -4.84 -23.53
CA PRO A 146 0.53 -4.86 -24.83
C PRO A 146 1.62 -3.79 -24.99
N THR A 147 1.70 -2.84 -24.06
CA THR A 147 2.72 -1.78 -24.01
C THR A 147 3.68 -2.03 -22.86
N ASP A 148 4.92 -1.57 -22.97
CA ASP A 148 5.91 -1.69 -21.90
C ASP A 148 5.56 -0.74 -20.74
N VAL A 149 4.98 -1.28 -19.65
CA VAL A 149 4.60 -0.54 -18.44
C VAL A 149 5.48 -0.98 -17.28
N GLU A 150 6.31 -0.09 -16.75
CA GLU A 150 7.15 -0.37 -15.59
C GLU A 150 6.64 0.34 -14.33
N LEU A 151 6.22 -0.42 -13.31
CA LEU A 151 5.87 0.15 -12.01
C LEU A 151 7.13 0.63 -11.28
N THR A 152 7.26 1.96 -11.13
CA THR A 152 8.37 2.56 -10.37
C THR A 152 7.87 3.39 -9.19
N THR A 153 8.75 3.63 -8.21
CA THR A 153 8.38 4.36 -6.97
C THR A 153 8.17 5.86 -7.16
N TRP A 154 8.45 6.36 -8.35
CA TRP A 154 8.25 7.74 -8.72
C TRP A 154 7.18 7.89 -9.79
N ASP A 155 6.62 6.80 -10.32
CA ASP A 155 5.73 6.83 -11.49
C ASP A 155 4.40 7.53 -11.23
N LEU A 156 3.86 8.17 -12.27
CA LEU A 156 2.47 8.67 -12.31
C LEU A 156 1.57 7.60 -12.92
N PHE A 157 1.70 6.37 -12.45
CA PHE A 157 0.70 5.35 -12.71
C PHE A 157 -0.29 5.34 -11.55
N HIS A 158 -1.47 5.87 -11.83
CA HIS A 158 -2.56 6.00 -10.88
C HIS A 158 -3.86 5.52 -11.50
N GLY A 159 -4.82 5.25 -10.63
CA GLY A 159 -6.19 4.91 -11.00
C GLY A 159 -7.18 5.95 -10.49
N HIS A 160 -8.15 6.33 -11.31
CA HIS A 160 -9.31 7.10 -10.89
C HIS A 160 -10.44 6.14 -10.58
N MET A 161 -10.80 6.01 -9.31
CA MET A 161 -11.97 5.24 -8.90
C MET A 161 -13.24 6.01 -9.25
N PHE A 162 -14.23 5.34 -9.79
CA PHE A 162 -15.53 5.94 -10.09
C PHE A 162 -16.68 4.99 -9.77
N ILE A 163 -17.87 5.56 -9.60
CA ILE A 163 -19.13 4.82 -9.57
C ILE A 163 -19.91 5.09 -10.85
N HIS A 164 -20.52 4.03 -11.37
CA HIS A 164 -21.50 4.12 -12.44
C HIS A 164 -22.82 3.52 -11.97
N VAL A 165 -23.92 4.20 -12.27
CA VAL A 165 -25.27 3.70 -12.02
C VAL A 165 -25.96 3.52 -13.36
N SER A 166 -26.24 2.27 -13.74
CA SER A 166 -26.95 1.93 -14.98
C SER A 166 -28.42 1.61 -14.67
N ASN A 167 -29.28 1.90 -15.65
CA ASN A 167 -30.69 1.50 -15.63
C ASN A 167 -30.88 0.34 -16.61
N LEU A 168 -31.31 -0.82 -16.11
CA LEU A 168 -31.46 -2.03 -16.92
C LEU A 168 -32.72 -2.03 -17.80
N GLY A 169 -33.39 -0.89 -17.96
CA GLY A 169 -34.60 -0.74 -18.79
C GLY A 169 -35.88 -1.29 -18.17
N ASN A 170 -35.79 -2.19 -17.18
CA ASN A 170 -36.92 -2.67 -16.37
C ASN A 170 -37.17 -1.79 -15.11
N GLY A 171 -36.48 -0.66 -14.99
CA GLY A 171 -36.53 0.22 -13.81
C GLY A 171 -35.67 -0.27 -12.63
N GLU A 172 -34.92 -1.36 -12.79
CA GLU A 172 -33.89 -1.75 -11.84
C GLU A 172 -32.61 -0.96 -12.11
N LEU A 173 -32.07 -0.40 -11.03
CA LEU A 173 -30.82 0.33 -11.06
C LEU A 173 -29.71 -0.55 -10.50
N LYS A 174 -28.56 -0.55 -11.16
CA LYS A 174 -27.35 -1.24 -10.71
C LYS A 174 -26.23 -0.24 -10.53
N ALA A 175 -25.57 -0.30 -9.38
CA ALA A 175 -24.32 0.40 -9.15
C ALA A 175 -23.14 -0.53 -9.40
N ASP A 176 -22.12 -0.02 -10.06
CA ASP A 176 -20.86 -0.68 -10.29
C ASP A 176 -19.71 0.28 -10.02
N MET A 177 -18.58 -0.27 -9.60
CA MET A 177 -17.37 0.48 -9.34
C MET A 177 -16.35 0.16 -10.41
N GLY A 178 -15.74 1.21 -10.96
CA GLY A 178 -14.65 1.07 -11.89
C GLY A 178 -13.41 1.81 -11.45
N ILE A 179 -12.29 1.45 -12.07
CA ILE A 179 -11.03 2.17 -11.95
C ILE A 179 -10.51 2.43 -13.35
N LEU A 180 -10.35 3.70 -13.70
CA LEU A 180 -9.68 4.15 -14.92
C LEU A 180 -8.21 4.39 -14.60
N PHE A 181 -7.31 3.55 -15.11
CA PHE A 181 -5.88 3.71 -14.94
C PHE A 181 -5.26 4.46 -16.12
N HIS A 182 -4.31 5.34 -15.81
CA HIS A 182 -3.48 6.00 -16.81
C HIS A 182 -2.02 5.65 -16.56
N ALA A 183 -1.42 4.82 -17.42
CA ALA A 183 0.01 4.55 -17.35
C ALA A 183 0.77 5.71 -17.99
N ARG A 184 1.19 6.68 -17.16
CA ARG A 184 2.02 7.81 -17.59
C ARG A 184 3.41 7.71 -16.99
N GLU A 185 4.17 6.72 -17.46
CA GLU A 185 5.63 6.75 -17.37
C GLU A 185 6.08 8.09 -17.94
N PHE A 186 6.67 8.94 -17.11
CA PHE A 186 6.87 10.36 -17.41
C PHE A 186 7.37 10.56 -18.84
N PRO A 187 6.51 11.06 -19.75
CA PRO A 187 6.94 11.21 -21.12
C PRO A 187 8.12 12.18 -21.11
N LEU A 188 9.08 11.98 -22.01
CA LEU A 188 10.19 12.92 -22.20
C LEU A 188 9.67 14.37 -22.31
N GLU A 189 8.48 14.53 -22.89
CA GLU A 189 7.76 15.78 -23.11
C GLU A 189 6.95 16.30 -21.90
N LEU A 190 7.10 15.75 -20.68
CA LEU A 190 6.34 16.19 -19.50
C LEU A 190 6.45 17.71 -19.27
N ARG A 191 5.30 18.34 -19.02
CA ARG A 191 5.16 19.76 -18.65
C ARG A 191 4.89 19.87 -17.16
N ARG A 192 5.28 21.00 -16.54
CA ARG A 192 4.95 21.30 -15.13
C ARG A 192 3.43 21.29 -14.87
N ASP A 193 2.63 21.65 -15.87
CA ASP A 193 1.18 21.60 -15.84
C ASP A 193 0.62 21.40 -17.27
N ARG A 194 -0.71 21.30 -17.41
CA ARG A 194 -1.39 21.02 -18.71
C ARG A 194 -1.03 22.03 -19.83
N ILE A 195 -0.72 23.27 -19.47
CA ILE A 195 -0.43 24.40 -20.38
C ILE A 195 1.03 24.88 -20.20
N GLY A 196 1.76 24.24 -19.29
CA GLY A 196 3.06 24.68 -18.83
C GLY A 196 4.15 24.48 -19.86
N LYS A 197 5.26 25.18 -19.64
CA LYS A 197 6.46 25.05 -20.47
C LYS A 197 7.05 23.64 -20.33
N VAL A 198 7.36 23.00 -21.46
CA VAL A 198 8.25 21.83 -21.49
C VAL A 198 9.66 22.32 -21.15
N VAL A 199 10.24 21.78 -20.09
CA VAL A 199 11.61 22.12 -19.66
C VAL A 199 12.56 20.95 -19.95
N PRO A 200 13.85 21.19 -20.24
CA PRO A 200 14.80 20.11 -20.50
C PRO A 200 14.84 19.09 -19.34
N VAL A 201 15.05 17.82 -19.69
CA VAL A 201 15.22 16.74 -18.71
C VAL A 201 16.43 17.04 -17.83
N GLY A 202 16.25 16.96 -16.51
CA GLY A 202 17.26 17.25 -15.51
C GLY A 202 17.50 18.74 -15.23
N SER A 203 16.72 19.65 -15.83
CA SER A 203 16.81 21.08 -15.49
C SER A 203 16.35 21.34 -14.04
N PRO A 204 16.85 22.40 -13.35
CA PRO A 204 16.39 22.74 -12.01
C PRO A 204 14.87 22.89 -11.93
N ASP A 205 14.26 23.43 -12.99
CA ASP A 205 12.81 23.57 -13.05
C ASP A 205 12.06 22.25 -13.12
N ALA A 206 12.68 21.21 -13.67
CA ALA A 206 12.16 19.85 -13.71
C ALA A 206 12.49 19.02 -12.45
N GLY A 207 13.16 19.62 -11.46
CA GLY A 207 13.62 18.91 -10.25
C GLY A 207 15.10 18.53 -10.28
N GLY A 208 15.86 18.98 -11.27
CA GLY A 208 17.32 18.82 -11.33
C GLY A 208 17.73 17.34 -11.38
N PRO A 209 18.69 16.90 -10.55
CA PRO A 209 19.06 15.48 -10.42
C PRO A 209 17.92 14.55 -9.94
N HIS A 210 16.78 15.11 -9.53
CA HIS A 210 15.60 14.36 -9.11
C HIS A 210 14.44 14.48 -10.11
N ASP A 211 14.71 14.92 -11.35
CA ASP A 211 13.75 14.86 -12.45
C ASP A 211 13.46 13.39 -12.80
N VAL A 212 12.19 13.03 -12.76
CA VAL A 212 11.68 11.67 -12.97
C VAL A 212 11.74 11.20 -14.41
N ARG A 213 11.94 12.12 -15.36
CA ARG A 213 12.22 11.75 -16.74
C ARG A 213 13.66 11.27 -16.93
N ILE A 214 14.55 11.48 -15.97
CA ILE A 214 15.93 10.99 -16.10
C ILE A 214 15.90 9.46 -16.17
N GLY A 215 16.28 8.91 -17.33
CA GLY A 215 16.29 7.47 -17.59
C GLY A 215 14.97 6.90 -18.13
N THR A 216 13.92 7.71 -18.26
CA THR A 216 12.67 7.29 -18.91
C THR A 216 12.92 6.99 -20.40
N LYS A 217 12.24 5.97 -20.92
CA LYS A 217 12.20 5.70 -22.36
C LYS A 217 10.84 6.03 -22.96
N CYS A 218 9.84 6.30 -22.13
CA CYS A 218 8.50 6.66 -22.57
C CYS A 218 8.47 8.07 -23.17
N SER A 219 7.82 8.18 -24.32
CA SER A 219 7.52 9.43 -25.01
C SER A 219 6.07 9.38 -25.46
N ILE A 220 5.40 10.53 -25.52
CA ILE A 220 4.07 10.62 -26.15
C ILE A 220 4.09 10.26 -27.64
N LYS A 221 5.29 10.19 -28.23
CA LYS A 221 5.53 9.84 -29.63
C LYS A 221 5.79 8.36 -29.85
N THR A 222 5.89 7.55 -28.79
CA THR A 222 6.02 6.09 -28.94
C THR A 222 4.74 5.57 -29.58
N ASP A 223 4.89 4.70 -30.59
CA ASP A 223 3.77 4.22 -31.42
C ASP A 223 2.63 3.60 -30.59
N ASP A 224 2.91 3.06 -29.41
CA ASP A 224 1.93 2.39 -28.55
C ASP A 224 1.36 3.26 -27.42
N TYR A 225 1.76 4.54 -27.33
CA TYR A 225 1.42 5.41 -26.18
C TYR A 225 -0.09 5.55 -25.97
N TYR A 226 -0.88 5.54 -27.06
CA TYR A 226 -2.33 5.61 -27.04
C TYR A 226 -3.02 4.41 -26.36
N LEU A 227 -2.30 3.30 -26.14
CA LEU A 227 -2.78 2.09 -25.47
C LEU A 227 -2.53 2.12 -23.94
N ARG A 228 -2.10 3.24 -23.37
CA ARG A 228 -1.77 3.35 -21.94
C ARG A 228 -2.95 3.75 -21.05
N ASN A 229 -4.18 3.55 -21.53
CA ASN A 229 -5.41 3.74 -20.78
C ASN A 229 -6.01 2.37 -20.49
N TYR A 230 -6.27 2.07 -19.21
CA TYR A 230 -6.85 0.80 -18.80
C TYR A 230 -8.08 1.03 -17.97
N MET A 231 -9.03 0.12 -18.02
CA MET A 231 -10.21 0.17 -17.16
C MET A 231 -10.47 -1.18 -16.54
N TRP A 232 -10.74 -1.18 -15.24
CA TRP A 232 -11.23 -2.33 -14.51
C TRP A 232 -12.63 -2.05 -13.99
N LEU A 233 -13.52 -3.05 -14.04
CA LEU A 233 -14.87 -2.98 -13.45
C LEU A 233 -15.03 -4.07 -12.39
N LEU A 234 -15.65 -3.73 -11.27
CA LEU A 234 -15.93 -4.66 -10.16
C LEU A 234 -16.84 -5.79 -10.60
N SER A 235 -17.85 -5.49 -11.44
CA SER A 235 -18.79 -6.47 -11.95
C SER A 235 -18.13 -7.57 -12.79
N THR A 236 -17.18 -7.23 -13.66
CA THR A 236 -16.52 -8.19 -14.57
C THR A 236 -15.22 -8.75 -13.99
N ASN A 237 -14.64 -8.07 -12.99
CA ASN A 237 -13.29 -8.30 -12.47
C ASN A 237 -12.24 -8.50 -13.58
N GLN A 238 -12.34 -7.70 -14.64
CA GLN A 238 -11.47 -7.76 -15.81
C GLN A 238 -10.84 -6.39 -16.05
N VAL A 239 -9.55 -6.36 -16.40
CA VAL A 239 -8.90 -5.16 -16.91
C VAL A 239 -8.97 -5.20 -18.44
N VAL A 240 -9.42 -4.10 -19.04
CA VAL A 240 -9.37 -3.88 -20.48
C VAL A 240 -8.41 -2.73 -20.80
N VAL A 241 -7.65 -2.85 -21.88
CA VAL A 241 -6.93 -1.73 -22.50
C VAL A 241 -7.86 -0.98 -23.43
N LEU A 242 -7.79 0.35 -23.43
CA LEU A 242 -8.59 1.25 -24.26
C LEU A 242 -7.71 1.88 -25.35
N ASN A 243 -8.08 1.67 -26.61
CA ASN A 243 -7.43 2.25 -27.77
C ASN A 243 -8.01 3.64 -28.08
N THR A 244 -7.32 4.68 -27.60
CA THR A 244 -7.77 6.08 -27.78
C THR A 244 -7.55 6.63 -29.19
N HIS A 245 -7.03 5.85 -30.14
CA HIS A 245 -7.10 6.21 -31.57
C HIS A 245 -8.42 5.80 -32.22
N SER A 246 -9.25 4.99 -31.54
CA SER A 246 -10.57 4.68 -32.06
C SER A 246 -11.46 5.93 -32.10
N PRO A 247 -12.11 6.23 -33.24
CA PRO A 247 -13.09 7.30 -33.34
C PRO A 247 -14.23 7.17 -32.32
N ASP A 248 -14.58 5.94 -31.95
CA ASP A 248 -15.65 5.65 -31.00
C ASP A 248 -15.36 6.16 -29.58
N LEU A 249 -14.09 6.46 -29.26
CA LEU A 249 -13.68 7.04 -27.98
C LEU A 249 -13.48 8.55 -28.02
N GLU A 250 -13.59 9.21 -29.18
CA GLU A 250 -13.24 10.64 -29.33
C GLU A 250 -14.02 11.54 -28.34
N GLY A 251 -15.27 11.20 -28.03
CA GLY A 251 -16.13 11.94 -27.11
C GLY A 251 -15.66 11.95 -25.64
N ILE A 252 -14.77 11.03 -25.25
CA ILE A 252 -14.27 10.89 -23.87
C ILE A 252 -12.75 11.10 -23.73
N ILE A 253 -12.08 11.53 -24.81
CA ILE A 253 -10.66 11.89 -24.76
C ILE A 253 -10.50 13.31 -24.22
N GLN A 254 -9.95 13.43 -23.01
CA GLN A 254 -9.71 14.72 -22.35
C GLN A 254 -8.60 15.53 -23.01
N ASN A 255 -7.55 14.83 -23.44
CA ASN A 255 -6.35 15.45 -23.94
C ASN A 255 -5.85 14.68 -25.15
N LYS A 256 -6.04 15.26 -26.34
CA LYS A 256 -5.60 14.69 -27.60
C LYS A 256 -4.07 14.58 -27.71
N GLU A 257 -3.32 15.45 -27.02
CA GLU A 257 -1.85 15.38 -26.99
C GLU A 257 -1.35 14.16 -26.19
N PHE A 258 -1.98 13.87 -25.06
CA PHE A 258 -1.58 12.76 -24.19
C PHE A 258 -2.44 11.51 -24.40
N HIS A 259 -3.33 11.51 -25.39
CA HIS A 259 -4.20 10.38 -25.70
C HIS A 259 -4.88 9.79 -24.46
N THR A 260 -5.38 10.62 -23.54
CA THR A 260 -5.96 10.13 -22.27
C THR A 260 -7.46 10.27 -22.22
N VAL A 261 -8.11 9.20 -21.78
CA VAL A 261 -9.53 9.20 -21.39
C VAL A 261 -9.69 10.10 -20.15
N GLY A 262 -10.70 10.98 -20.12
CA GLY A 262 -10.88 11.91 -19.00
C GLY A 262 -11.61 11.30 -17.81
N SER A 263 -11.04 11.38 -16.60
CA SER A 263 -11.74 10.91 -15.39
C SER A 263 -13.02 11.69 -15.07
N PHE A 264 -13.12 12.95 -15.49
CA PHE A 264 -14.30 13.80 -15.27
C PHE A 264 -15.53 13.38 -16.08
N TYR A 265 -15.38 12.50 -17.08
CA TYR A 265 -16.52 11.88 -17.77
C TYR A 265 -17.21 10.82 -16.90
N PHE A 266 -16.59 10.45 -15.78
CA PHE A 266 -17.08 9.50 -14.79
C PHE A 266 -17.40 10.22 -13.48
N LYS A 267 -18.28 9.64 -12.66
CA LYS A 267 -18.45 10.10 -11.28
C LYS A 267 -17.29 9.57 -10.44
N GLN A 268 -16.18 10.30 -10.46
CA GLN A 268 -15.00 9.99 -9.67
C GLN A 268 -15.31 10.05 -8.17
N ILE A 269 -14.80 9.06 -7.42
CA ILE A 269 -14.98 8.94 -5.96
C ILE A 269 -13.64 9.01 -5.21
N ALA A 270 -12.54 8.56 -5.83
CA ALA A 270 -11.21 8.60 -5.23
C ALA A 270 -10.11 8.49 -6.29
N ASP A 271 -8.87 8.81 -5.90
CA ASP A 271 -7.66 8.54 -6.66
C ASP A 271 -6.82 7.47 -5.93
N ILE A 272 -6.35 6.47 -6.66
CA ILE A 272 -5.43 5.44 -6.17
C ILE A 272 -4.06 5.70 -6.76
N ASN A 273 -3.09 5.97 -5.89
CA ASN A 273 -1.68 6.06 -6.25
C ASN A 273 -0.94 4.80 -5.77
N TYR A 274 -0.24 4.11 -6.66
CA TYR A 274 0.51 2.91 -6.30
C TYR A 274 2.02 3.18 -6.30
N PHE A 275 2.63 3.09 -5.13
CA PHE A 275 4.07 3.18 -4.96
C PHE A 275 4.61 1.77 -4.69
N PRO A 276 5.18 1.07 -5.68
CA PRO A 276 5.76 -0.25 -5.44
C PRO A 276 6.83 -0.13 -4.36
N PRO A 277 6.97 -1.10 -3.44
CA PRO A 277 7.99 -1.01 -2.40
C PRO A 277 9.36 -0.93 -3.07
N SER A 278 10.14 0.11 -2.74
CA SER A 278 11.50 0.34 -3.22
C SER A 278 12.41 -0.80 -2.76
N GLY A 279 12.39 -1.90 -3.51
CA GLY A 279 13.12 -3.12 -3.20
C GLY A 279 12.35 -4.43 -3.35
N LEU A 280 11.05 -4.45 -3.69
CA LEU A 280 10.33 -5.72 -3.93
C LEU A 280 10.29 -6.10 -5.41
N CYS A 281 9.93 -5.23 -6.35
CA CYS A 281 9.94 -5.61 -7.78
C CYS A 281 11.35 -5.92 -8.30
N GLY A 282 12.32 -5.04 -8.01
CA GLY A 282 13.72 -5.27 -8.42
C GLY A 282 14.39 -6.46 -7.77
N ASN A 283 14.01 -6.86 -6.54
CA ASN A 283 14.60 -8.03 -5.87
C ASN A 283 13.80 -9.32 -6.09
N VAL A 284 12.48 -9.27 -6.30
CA VAL A 284 11.68 -10.46 -6.63
C VAL A 284 11.96 -10.91 -8.06
N HIS A 285 12.06 -10.00 -9.02
CA HIS A 285 12.48 -10.35 -10.39
C HIS A 285 13.94 -10.87 -10.44
N LYS A 286 14.81 -10.32 -9.58
CA LYS A 286 16.21 -10.74 -9.43
C LYS A 286 16.36 -12.04 -8.62
N LEU A 287 15.47 -12.31 -7.68
CA LEU A 287 15.37 -13.60 -6.98
C LEU A 287 14.77 -14.69 -7.89
N LEU A 288 13.80 -14.34 -8.74
CA LEU A 288 13.22 -15.24 -9.74
C LEU A 288 14.21 -15.56 -10.86
N SER A 289 14.98 -14.59 -11.35
CA SER A 289 16.03 -14.86 -12.34
C SER A 289 17.18 -15.69 -11.78
N VAL A 290 17.55 -15.49 -10.51
CA VAL A 290 18.53 -16.31 -9.79
C VAL A 290 17.99 -17.73 -9.51
N ALA A 291 16.70 -17.87 -9.16
CA ALA A 291 16.07 -19.16 -8.93
C ALA A 291 15.92 -19.98 -10.22
N ASN A 292 15.50 -19.35 -11.32
CA ASN A 292 15.38 -20.00 -12.63
C ASN A 292 16.76 -20.40 -13.18
N ALA A 293 17.80 -19.59 -12.95
CA ALA A 293 19.18 -19.94 -13.29
C ALA A 293 19.71 -21.13 -12.47
N ALA A 294 19.36 -21.19 -11.18
CA ALA A 294 19.72 -22.31 -10.30
C ALA A 294 19.01 -23.62 -10.69
N GLU A 295 17.77 -23.56 -11.17
CA GLU A 295 17.03 -24.73 -11.63
C GLU A 295 17.60 -25.31 -12.94
N GLU A 296 17.96 -24.46 -13.91
CA GLU A 296 18.63 -24.88 -15.14
C GLU A 296 20.04 -25.44 -14.87
N GLU A 297 20.75 -24.90 -13.88
CA GLU A 297 22.06 -25.40 -13.44
C GLU A 297 21.96 -26.80 -12.78
N VAL A 298 20.89 -27.07 -12.02
CA VAL A 298 20.61 -28.40 -11.44
C VAL A 298 20.25 -29.41 -12.53
N LYS A 299 19.44 -29.03 -13.52
CA LYS A 299 19.10 -29.90 -14.67
C LYS A 299 20.35 -30.26 -15.49
N THR A 300 21.24 -29.29 -15.67
CA THR A 300 22.50 -29.48 -16.43
C THR A 300 23.52 -30.33 -15.66
N SER A 301 23.67 -30.09 -14.35
CA SER A 301 24.56 -30.85 -13.48
C SER A 301 24.11 -32.29 -13.27
N THR A 302 22.80 -32.55 -13.25
CA THR A 302 22.23 -33.91 -13.13
C THR A 302 22.48 -34.72 -14.41
N LYS A 303 22.38 -34.09 -15.58
CA LYS A 303 22.78 -34.69 -16.88
C LYS A 303 24.29 -35.00 -16.94
N GLN A 304 25.13 -34.11 -16.44
CA GLN A 304 26.59 -34.32 -16.41
C GLN A 304 27.01 -35.39 -15.38
N LEU A 305 26.36 -35.47 -14.22
CA LEU A 305 26.57 -36.55 -13.24
C LEU A 305 26.14 -37.92 -13.77
N GLN A 306 25.09 -37.97 -14.60
CA GLN A 306 24.74 -39.20 -15.33
C GLN A 306 25.78 -39.56 -16.40
N GLN A 307 26.37 -38.57 -17.10
CA GLN A 307 27.47 -38.81 -18.04
C GLN A 307 28.79 -39.24 -17.36
N VAL A 308 29.13 -38.67 -16.20
CA VAL A 308 30.37 -39.00 -15.47
C VAL A 308 30.27 -40.37 -14.79
N LYS A 309 29.07 -40.78 -14.34
CA LYS A 309 28.84 -42.17 -13.91
C LYS A 309 28.98 -43.19 -15.05
N CYS A 310 28.77 -42.77 -16.30
CA CYS A 310 29.03 -43.61 -17.48
C CYS A 310 30.51 -43.63 -17.90
N LEU A 311 31.39 -42.78 -17.35
CA LEU A 311 32.78 -42.61 -17.82
C LEU A 311 33.85 -42.72 -16.71
N GLY A 312 33.47 -43.06 -15.48
CA GLY A 312 34.37 -43.09 -14.32
C GLY A 312 35.27 -44.33 -14.20
N GLY A 313 36.13 -44.57 -15.20
CA GLY A 313 37.29 -45.46 -15.09
C GLY A 313 38.60 -44.67 -15.16
N ALA A 314 39.35 -44.67 -14.04
CA ALA A 314 40.76 -44.27 -13.88
C ALA A 314 41.14 -42.77 -13.85
N SER A 315 41.68 -42.30 -12.72
CA SER A 315 43.12 -41.98 -12.57
C SER A 315 43.40 -40.99 -11.42
N ARG A 316 44.52 -41.21 -10.72
CA ARG A 316 45.06 -40.47 -9.56
C ARG A 316 46.16 -39.49 -10.01
N LYS A 317 46.20 -38.28 -9.42
CA LYS A 317 47.37 -37.63 -8.73
C LYS A 317 47.28 -36.09 -8.78
N GLY A 318 47.66 -35.45 -7.67
CA GLY A 318 47.96 -34.00 -7.62
C GLY A 318 47.81 -33.39 -6.21
N HIS A 319 48.89 -33.33 -5.44
CA HIS A 319 48.96 -32.82 -4.07
C HIS A 319 50.01 -31.70 -3.97
N THR A 320 49.61 -30.42 -3.91
CA THR A 320 50.54 -29.30 -3.54
C THR A 320 49.87 -27.96 -3.15
N ARG A 321 48.63 -27.92 -2.62
CA ARG A 321 47.96 -26.65 -2.22
C ARG A 321 47.39 -26.56 -0.79
N ARG A 322 47.77 -27.45 0.14
CA ARG A 322 47.12 -27.58 1.46
C ARG A 322 47.72 -26.80 2.64
N ARG A 323 48.87 -26.12 2.51
CA ARG A 323 49.58 -25.59 3.70
C ARG A 323 49.15 -24.20 4.22
N SER A 324 48.44 -23.36 3.45
CA SER A 324 48.01 -22.03 3.96
C SER A 324 46.65 -22.02 4.68
N VAL A 325 45.80 -23.02 4.44
CA VAL A 325 44.45 -23.13 5.02
C VAL A 325 44.50 -23.58 6.49
N SER A 326 45.54 -24.33 6.89
CA SER A 326 45.64 -24.93 8.22
C SER A 326 45.76 -23.90 9.36
N LYS A 327 46.45 -22.76 9.13
CA LYS A 327 46.63 -21.71 10.15
C LYS A 327 45.38 -20.86 10.39
N VAL A 328 44.48 -20.77 9.41
CA VAL A 328 43.19 -20.07 9.54
C VAL A 328 42.18 -20.95 10.30
N LEU A 329 42.22 -22.26 10.09
CA LEU A 329 41.39 -23.23 10.80
C LEU A 329 41.76 -23.35 12.29
N GLU A 330 43.01 -23.10 12.64
CA GLU A 330 43.50 -23.18 14.01
C GLU A 330 42.96 -22.06 14.92
N LYS A 331 42.71 -20.86 14.36
CA LYS A 331 42.07 -19.73 15.06
C LYS A 331 40.54 -19.84 15.19
N MET A 332 39.92 -20.79 14.51
CA MET A 332 38.46 -21.03 14.55
C MET A 332 38.07 -22.21 15.47
N LYS A 333 39.02 -22.73 16.25
CA LYS A 333 38.84 -23.96 17.05
C LYS A 333 37.86 -23.83 18.23
N ASP A 334 37.54 -22.63 18.72
CA ASP A 334 36.83 -22.47 20.01
C ASP A 334 35.31 -22.27 19.92
N ASN A 335 34.71 -22.33 18.72
CA ASN A 335 33.26 -22.24 18.58
C ASN A 335 32.71 -23.41 17.73
N LYS A 336 32.03 -24.36 18.40
CA LYS A 336 31.55 -25.61 17.80
C LYS A 336 30.54 -25.39 16.65
N ASP A 337 29.78 -24.30 16.68
CA ASP A 337 28.79 -23.95 15.64
C ASP A 337 29.44 -23.48 14.32
N HIS A 338 30.67 -22.98 14.39
CA HIS A 338 31.41 -22.49 13.21
C HIS A 338 32.16 -23.61 12.46
N ARG A 339 32.51 -24.73 13.12
CA ARG A 339 33.23 -25.86 12.49
C ARG A 339 32.38 -26.58 11.44
N TRP A 340 31.08 -26.72 11.69
CA TRP A 340 30.18 -27.43 10.78
C TRP A 340 29.83 -26.59 9.54
N LEU A 341 29.58 -25.28 9.73
CA LEU A 341 29.27 -24.35 8.65
C LEU A 341 30.49 -24.11 7.73
N ALA A 342 31.70 -24.02 8.29
CA ALA A 342 32.93 -23.80 7.52
C ALA A 342 33.32 -25.02 6.68
N ALA A 343 33.09 -26.24 7.16
CA ALA A 343 33.45 -27.47 6.44
C ALA A 343 32.52 -27.76 5.24
N GLN A 344 31.24 -27.44 5.34
CA GLN A 344 30.26 -27.65 4.26
C GLN A 344 30.32 -26.54 3.19
N VAL A 345 30.57 -25.29 3.58
CA VAL A 345 30.63 -24.15 2.65
C VAL A 345 31.93 -24.11 1.84
N VAL A 346 33.05 -24.59 2.38
CA VAL A 346 34.33 -24.68 1.66
C VAL A 346 34.27 -25.68 0.49
N HIS A 347 33.43 -26.71 0.58
CA HIS A 347 33.21 -27.63 -0.54
C HIS A 347 32.24 -27.06 -1.59
N TYR A 348 31.22 -26.31 -1.14
CA TYR A 348 30.17 -25.71 -1.96
C TYR A 348 30.64 -24.52 -2.83
N VAL A 349 31.67 -23.78 -2.40
CA VAL A 349 32.13 -22.54 -3.08
C VAL A 349 33.30 -22.78 -4.04
N SER A 350 33.64 -24.03 -4.37
CA SER A 350 34.89 -24.31 -5.08
C SER A 350 34.84 -24.31 -6.62
N HIS A 351 33.68 -24.35 -7.31
CA HIS A 351 33.70 -24.48 -8.78
C HIS A 351 32.50 -23.85 -9.49
N THR A 352 32.65 -22.58 -9.91
CA THR A 352 32.39 -22.01 -11.27
C THR A 352 32.39 -20.47 -11.22
N LYS A 353 32.86 -19.82 -12.30
CA LYS A 353 33.11 -18.37 -12.39
C LYS A 353 31.86 -17.53 -12.72
N GLU A 354 30.78 -18.13 -13.24
CA GLU A 354 29.60 -17.38 -13.70
C GLU A 354 28.59 -17.02 -12.59
N THR A 355 28.36 -17.90 -11.60
CA THR A 355 27.36 -17.67 -10.53
C THR A 355 27.79 -16.56 -9.55
N ALA A 356 29.09 -16.22 -9.56
CA ALA A 356 29.68 -15.11 -8.83
C ALA A 356 29.37 -13.73 -9.42
N ARG A 357 28.54 -13.57 -10.46
CA ARG A 357 28.19 -12.24 -11.01
C ARG A 357 26.84 -11.69 -10.53
N HIS A 358 25.87 -12.52 -10.16
CA HIS A 358 24.49 -12.04 -9.92
C HIS A 358 24.15 -11.74 -8.46
N ILE A 359 24.82 -12.38 -7.49
CA ILE A 359 24.80 -11.97 -6.08
C ILE A 359 25.77 -10.79 -5.83
N TYR A 360 26.72 -10.56 -6.74
CA TYR A 360 27.94 -9.77 -6.53
C TYR A 360 28.08 -8.60 -7.52
N ALA A 361 27.09 -7.71 -7.56
CA ALA A 361 27.09 -6.59 -8.50
C ALA A 361 28.04 -5.44 -8.11
N THR A 362 28.78 -5.52 -7.00
CA THR A 362 29.84 -4.56 -6.69
C THR A 362 31.22 -5.21 -6.83
N PRO A 363 32.14 -4.63 -7.63
CA PRO A 363 33.52 -5.11 -7.75
C PRO A 363 34.24 -5.32 -6.41
N LEU A 364 33.83 -4.59 -5.36
CA LEU A 364 34.31 -4.77 -3.99
C LEU A 364 34.01 -6.17 -3.41
N ALA A 365 32.84 -6.76 -3.70
CA ALA A 365 32.42 -8.03 -3.08
C ALA A 365 33.25 -9.23 -3.56
N MET A 366 33.87 -9.14 -4.74
CA MET A 366 34.79 -10.14 -5.26
C MET A 366 36.16 -10.13 -4.55
N LEU A 367 36.54 -9.00 -3.94
CA LEU A 367 37.79 -8.84 -3.18
C LEU A 367 37.64 -9.29 -1.71
N MET A 368 36.41 -9.57 -1.26
CA MET A 368 36.12 -9.95 0.13
C MET A 368 36.39 -11.43 0.37
N SER A 369 36.99 -11.76 1.51
CA SER A 369 37.16 -13.16 1.94
C SER A 369 35.80 -13.86 2.12
N PRO A 370 35.71 -15.20 1.96
CA PRO A 370 34.47 -15.96 2.18
C PRO A 370 33.76 -15.64 3.51
N SER A 371 34.52 -15.46 4.60
CA SER A 371 33.96 -15.11 5.91
C SER A 371 33.34 -13.71 5.94
N LEU A 372 33.95 -12.74 5.27
CA LEU A 372 33.44 -11.37 5.18
C LEU A 372 32.16 -11.31 4.33
N ARG A 373 32.07 -12.16 3.29
CA ARG A 373 30.87 -12.29 2.44
C ARG A 373 29.67 -12.87 3.20
N ILE A 374 29.89 -13.92 3.99
CA ILE A 374 28.85 -14.48 4.86
C ILE A 374 28.36 -13.41 5.85
N LYS A 375 29.28 -12.64 6.45
CA LYS A 375 28.93 -11.56 7.37
C LYS A 375 28.03 -10.50 6.73
N GLU A 376 28.29 -10.10 5.47
CA GLU A 376 27.41 -9.15 4.76
C GLU A 376 26.06 -9.74 4.38
N ALA A 377 25.99 -11.01 3.98
CA ALA A 377 24.73 -11.69 3.71
C ALA A 377 23.84 -11.74 4.96
N LEU A 378 24.41 -12.11 6.10
CA LEU A 378 23.69 -12.12 7.40
C LEU A 378 23.23 -10.71 7.79
N LYS A 379 24.05 -9.67 7.56
CA LYS A 379 23.62 -8.27 7.76
C LYS A 379 22.46 -7.88 6.84
N GLY A 380 22.43 -8.40 5.61
CA GLY A 380 21.32 -8.21 4.67
C GLY A 380 20.02 -8.77 5.23
N VAL A 381 20.04 -10.02 5.72
CA VAL A 381 18.90 -10.66 6.37
C VAL A 381 18.42 -9.85 7.58
N SER A 382 19.33 -9.45 8.49
CA SER A 382 18.99 -8.58 9.62
C SER A 382 18.32 -7.28 9.20
N ARG A 383 18.77 -6.68 8.08
CA ARG A 383 18.22 -5.42 7.57
C ARG A 383 16.80 -5.60 7.05
N GLU A 384 16.51 -6.69 6.35
CA GLU A 384 15.15 -6.98 5.88
C GLU A 384 14.22 -7.31 7.04
N ILE A 385 14.66 -8.10 8.03
CA ILE A 385 13.87 -8.38 9.24
C ILE A 385 13.48 -7.09 9.98
N ARG A 386 14.40 -6.12 10.06
CA ARG A 386 14.13 -4.80 10.67
C ARG A 386 13.02 -4.01 9.97
N ARG A 387 12.76 -4.26 8.68
CA ARG A 387 11.76 -3.57 7.87
C ARG A 387 10.36 -4.19 7.97
N LEU A 388 10.26 -5.46 8.34
CA LEU A 388 8.97 -6.17 8.47
C LEU A 388 8.17 -5.61 9.65
N ASP A 389 6.86 -5.41 9.54
CA ASP A 389 6.02 -5.06 10.70
C ASP A 389 5.86 -6.25 11.69
N ARG A 390 5.18 -6.02 12.82
CA ARG A 390 5.02 -7.07 13.86
C ARG A 390 4.21 -8.27 13.36
N HIS A 391 3.19 -8.04 12.54
CA HIS A 391 2.38 -9.12 11.99
C HIS A 391 3.19 -9.95 11.00
N ALA A 392 3.95 -9.29 10.12
CA ALA A 392 4.86 -9.95 9.19
C ALA A 392 5.96 -10.75 9.91
N LEU A 393 6.52 -10.23 11.02
CA LEU A 393 7.46 -10.97 11.86
C LEU A 393 6.83 -12.21 12.50
N PHE A 394 5.61 -12.07 13.04
CA PHE A 394 4.87 -13.18 13.64
C PHE A 394 4.53 -14.26 12.61
N THR A 395 4.06 -13.86 11.43
CA THR A 395 3.78 -14.75 10.31
C THR A 395 5.05 -15.47 9.86
N LEU A 396 6.16 -14.75 9.64
CA LEU A 396 7.44 -15.35 9.28
C LEU A 396 7.94 -16.32 10.37
N GLN A 397 7.78 -15.98 11.64
CA GLN A 397 8.14 -16.85 12.76
C GLN A 397 7.29 -18.12 12.77
N GLY A 398 5.96 -18.00 12.67
CA GLY A 398 5.05 -19.14 12.61
C GLY A 398 5.36 -20.05 11.43
N MET A 399 5.67 -19.48 10.27
CA MET A 399 6.07 -20.23 9.09
C MET A 399 7.40 -20.98 9.24
N ILE A 400 8.34 -20.49 10.04
CA ILE A 400 9.62 -21.18 10.31
C ILE A 400 9.44 -22.26 11.39
N ILE A 401 8.58 -22.03 12.38
CA ILE A 401 8.35 -22.95 13.51
C ILE A 401 7.43 -24.12 13.12
N ASN A 402 6.36 -23.87 12.36
CA ASN A 402 5.38 -24.90 11.99
C ASN A 402 5.85 -25.71 10.77
N THR A 403 6.88 -26.55 10.95
CA THR A 403 7.40 -27.41 9.87
C THR A 403 6.51 -28.61 9.53
N ASP A 404 5.46 -28.85 10.32
CA ASP A 404 4.61 -30.05 10.28
C ASP A 404 3.22 -29.82 9.65
N GLU A 405 2.80 -28.57 9.40
CA GLU A 405 1.64 -28.26 8.55
C GLU A 405 2.04 -28.38 7.06
N PRO A 406 1.12 -28.73 6.14
CA PRO A 406 1.41 -28.79 4.70
C PRO A 406 2.05 -27.48 4.28
N ARG A 407 3.36 -27.60 4.00
CA ARG A 407 4.32 -26.51 4.05
C ARG A 407 3.87 -25.40 3.12
N HIS A 408 3.86 -24.18 3.63
CA HIS A 408 3.51 -23.02 2.83
C HIS A 408 4.40 -22.97 1.58
N PRO A 409 3.89 -23.27 0.36
CA PRO A 409 4.73 -23.59 -0.81
C PRO A 409 5.69 -22.47 -1.19
N ARG A 410 5.34 -21.23 -0.82
CA ARG A 410 6.17 -20.04 -1.06
C ARG A 410 7.47 -19.99 -0.25
N LEU A 411 7.64 -20.74 0.83
CA LEU A 411 8.87 -20.71 1.63
C LEU A 411 9.80 -21.89 1.39
N GLU A 412 9.29 -22.99 0.82
CA GLU A 412 10.04 -24.24 0.68
C GLU A 412 11.27 -24.13 -0.25
N GLY A 413 11.44 -23.00 -0.93
CA GLY A 413 12.67 -22.64 -1.66
C GLY A 413 13.33 -21.31 -1.26
N ARG A 414 12.83 -20.55 -0.26
CA ARG A 414 13.29 -19.16 0.00
C ARG A 414 14.22 -19.01 1.19
N ILE A 415 14.09 -19.81 2.24
CA ILE A 415 14.98 -19.77 3.42
C ILE A 415 15.51 -21.18 3.69
N PRO A 416 16.82 -21.44 3.44
CA PRO A 416 17.44 -22.73 3.73
C PRO A 416 17.23 -23.16 5.18
N ARG A 417 16.97 -24.46 5.41
CA ARG A 417 16.72 -25.00 6.77
C ARG A 417 17.84 -24.70 7.76
N ASN A 418 19.09 -24.76 7.30
CA ASN A 418 20.26 -24.42 8.10
C ASN A 418 20.36 -22.93 8.49
N ALA A 419 19.56 -22.05 7.87
CA ALA A 419 19.46 -20.64 8.22
C ALA A 419 18.29 -20.31 9.17
N HIS A 420 17.38 -21.28 9.44
CA HIS A 420 16.18 -21.05 10.25
C HIS A 420 16.51 -20.56 11.67
N SER A 421 17.47 -21.18 12.35
CA SER A 421 17.89 -20.78 13.70
C SER A 421 18.41 -19.34 13.76
N PHE A 422 19.18 -18.92 12.74
CA PHE A 422 19.67 -17.55 12.62
C PHE A 422 18.53 -16.56 12.40
N VAL A 423 17.62 -16.85 11.45
CA VAL A 423 16.46 -15.99 11.15
C VAL A 423 15.56 -15.85 12.38
N LEU A 424 15.24 -16.94 13.07
CA LEU A 424 14.50 -16.90 14.33
C LEU A 424 15.21 -16.06 15.40
N GLY A 425 16.54 -16.17 15.51
CA GLY A 425 17.34 -15.37 16.42
C GLY A 425 17.37 -13.88 16.09
N GLU A 426 17.28 -13.50 14.81
CA GLU A 426 17.14 -12.11 14.38
C GLU A 426 15.72 -11.58 14.60
N ILE A 427 14.69 -12.38 14.33
CA ILE A 427 13.29 -12.03 14.62
C ILE A 427 13.14 -11.70 16.11
N ARG A 428 13.57 -12.59 17.01
CA ARG A 428 13.49 -12.37 18.46
C ARG A 428 14.23 -11.11 18.91
N ARG A 429 15.39 -10.82 18.32
CA ARG A 429 16.16 -9.59 18.61
C ARG A 429 15.41 -8.35 18.16
N GLU A 430 14.79 -8.39 16.99
CA GLU A 430 13.99 -7.28 16.47
C GLU A 430 12.71 -7.06 17.29
N GLU A 431 12.02 -8.14 17.69
CA GLU A 431 10.87 -8.08 18.60
C GLU A 431 11.25 -7.43 19.92
N LYS A 432 12.34 -7.90 20.56
CA LYS A 432 12.86 -7.30 21.79
C LYS A 432 13.19 -5.82 21.62
N ARG A 433 13.85 -5.45 20.52
CA ARG A 433 14.20 -4.04 20.22
C ARG A 433 12.95 -3.17 20.08
N ARG A 434 11.88 -3.69 19.47
CA ARG A 434 10.60 -2.98 19.33
C ARG A 434 9.88 -2.84 20.64
N ASP A 435 9.91 -3.87 21.47
CA ASP A 435 9.34 -3.85 22.82
C ASP A 435 10.05 -2.82 23.69
N GLU A 436 11.40 -2.81 23.72
CA GLU A 436 12.21 -1.80 24.41
C GLU A 436 11.94 -0.37 23.90
N LYS A 437 11.80 -0.20 22.57
CA LYS A 437 11.46 1.11 22.00
C LYS A 437 10.06 1.55 22.43
N ARG A 438 9.07 0.65 22.38
CA ARG A 438 7.69 0.92 22.81
C ARG A 438 7.63 1.29 24.28
N GLU A 439 8.37 0.60 25.15
CA GLU A 439 8.48 0.92 26.57
C GLU A 439 9.04 2.33 26.79
N LYS A 440 10.12 2.69 26.09
CA LYS A 440 10.69 4.05 26.13
C LYS A 440 9.70 5.12 25.65
N ASP A 441 8.99 4.85 24.56
CA ASP A 441 8.00 5.78 24.01
C ASP A 441 6.80 5.93 24.97
N ASN A 442 6.36 4.84 25.61
CA ASN A 442 5.30 4.85 26.63
C ASN A 442 5.73 5.61 27.90
N GLU A 443 6.95 5.39 28.37
CA GLU A 443 7.52 6.13 29.51
C GLU A 443 7.61 7.63 29.22
N LYS A 444 7.99 8.00 27.99
CA LYS A 444 7.99 9.40 27.55
C LYS A 444 6.59 10.03 27.63
N GLN A 445 5.53 9.31 27.26
CA GLN A 445 4.16 9.81 27.40
C GLN A 445 3.76 9.97 28.88
N TYR A 446 4.15 9.04 29.74
CA TYR A 446 3.93 9.12 31.18
C TYR A 446 4.63 10.33 31.81
N LEU A 447 5.93 10.50 31.57
CA LEU A 447 6.69 11.64 32.06
C LEU A 447 6.14 12.98 31.54
N ARG A 448 5.64 13.02 30.30
CA ARG A 448 4.95 14.20 29.76
C ARG A 448 3.72 14.56 30.60
N LEU A 449 2.85 13.60 30.90
CA LEU A 449 1.63 13.86 31.70
C LEU A 449 1.95 14.28 33.14
N VAL A 450 2.95 13.65 33.77
CA VAL A 450 3.42 14.07 35.10
C VAL A 450 4.00 15.49 35.06
N GLY A 451 4.74 15.84 34.01
CA GLY A 451 5.25 17.20 33.78
C GLY A 451 4.14 18.24 33.59
N MET A 452 2.96 17.83 33.11
CA MET A 452 1.74 18.65 33.05
C MET A 452 1.01 18.76 34.41
N LYS A 453 1.63 18.26 35.49
CA LYS A 453 1.13 18.28 36.87
C LYS A 453 -0.10 17.39 37.12
N PHE A 454 -0.36 16.40 36.26
CA PHE A 454 -1.33 15.36 36.59
C PHE A 454 -0.77 14.43 37.68
N LYS A 455 -1.62 13.99 38.61
CA LYS A 455 -1.20 13.03 39.65
C LYS A 455 -0.67 11.74 38.97
N PRO A 456 0.48 11.19 39.40
CA PRO A 456 1.10 10.02 38.78
C PRO A 456 0.15 8.84 38.53
N ASP A 457 -0.66 8.48 39.52
CA ASP A 457 -1.59 7.34 39.42
C ASP A 457 -2.71 7.60 38.40
N HIS A 458 -3.21 8.83 38.34
CA HIS A 458 -4.21 9.23 37.34
C HIS A 458 -3.62 9.21 35.92
N ALA A 459 -2.39 9.73 35.74
CA ALA A 459 -1.69 9.70 34.47
C ALA A 459 -1.47 8.27 33.96
N ARG A 460 -1.01 7.37 34.83
CA ARG A 460 -0.78 5.96 34.50
C ARG A 460 -2.09 5.28 34.09
N ARG A 461 -3.15 5.42 34.89
CA ARG A 461 -4.46 4.84 34.58
C ARG A 461 -5.02 5.34 33.24
N ALA A 462 -4.94 6.64 32.97
CA ALA A 462 -5.42 7.21 31.71
C ALA A 462 -4.62 6.73 30.49
N LEU A 463 -3.30 6.55 30.62
CA LEU A 463 -2.47 5.98 29.55
C LEU A 463 -2.82 4.52 29.27
N GLU A 464 -3.03 3.72 30.31
CA GLU A 464 -3.48 2.32 30.17
C GLU A 464 -4.82 2.22 29.43
N LEU A 465 -5.79 3.08 29.77
CA LEU A 465 -7.10 3.13 29.13
C LEU A 465 -7.04 3.58 27.66
N THR A 466 -5.99 4.31 27.27
CA THR A 466 -5.79 4.81 25.90
C THR A 466 -4.74 4.01 25.13
N ARG A 467 -4.32 2.85 25.66
CA ARG A 467 -3.38 1.93 25.01
C ARG A 467 -3.97 1.36 23.73
N SER A 468 -3.25 1.50 22.62
CA SER A 468 -3.60 0.82 21.37
C SER A 468 -3.56 -0.69 21.56
N LYS A 469 -4.65 -1.38 21.20
CA LYS A 469 -4.72 -2.85 21.25
C LYS A 469 -3.73 -3.51 20.28
N GLN A 470 -3.45 -2.87 19.15
CA GLN A 470 -2.58 -3.41 18.09
C GLN A 470 -1.10 -3.19 18.41
N THR A 471 -0.71 -1.95 18.73
CA THR A 471 0.71 -1.58 18.89
C THR A 471 1.17 -1.64 20.33
N GLY A 472 0.25 -1.53 21.29
CA GLY A 472 0.55 -1.37 22.71
C GLY A 472 1.09 0.01 23.09
N LEU A 473 1.12 0.97 22.16
CA LEU A 473 1.54 2.35 22.42
C LEU A 473 0.44 3.12 23.18
N TYR A 474 0.87 4.01 24.08
CA TYR A 474 -0.01 4.95 24.75
C TYR A 474 -0.19 6.23 23.94
N SER A 475 -1.37 6.84 24.03
CA SER A 475 -1.63 8.17 23.47
C SER A 475 -1.69 9.20 24.60
N GLY A 476 -0.58 9.90 24.84
CA GLY A 476 -0.54 10.96 25.87
C GLY A 476 -1.57 12.06 25.63
N TYR A 477 -1.86 12.39 24.36
CA TYR A 477 -2.90 13.37 24.03
C TYR A 477 -4.31 12.90 24.41
N ARG A 478 -4.67 11.64 24.08
CA ARG A 478 -5.98 11.09 24.47
C ARG A 478 -6.10 10.96 25.98
N ALA A 479 -5.03 10.52 26.66
CA ALA A 479 -4.98 10.42 28.11
C ALA A 479 -5.16 11.79 28.78
N GLU A 480 -4.52 12.84 28.25
CA GLU A 480 -4.71 14.22 28.68
C GLU A 480 -6.18 14.66 28.53
N CYS A 481 -6.76 14.49 27.34
CA CYS A 481 -8.17 14.82 27.11
C CYS A 481 -9.12 14.04 28.04
N LEU A 482 -8.81 12.77 28.30
CA LEU A 482 -9.58 11.91 29.19
C LEU A 482 -9.54 12.44 30.63
N LEU A 483 -8.35 12.84 31.10
CA LEU A 483 -8.15 13.42 32.42
C LEU A 483 -8.88 14.75 32.59
N GLN A 484 -8.80 15.66 31.60
CA GLN A 484 -9.51 16.93 31.64
C GLN A 484 -11.03 16.74 31.62
N ALA A 485 -11.54 15.78 30.86
CA ALA A 485 -12.96 15.46 30.87
C ALA A 485 -13.40 14.82 32.21
N ALA A 486 -12.61 13.90 32.76
CA ALA A 486 -12.98 13.15 33.96
C ALA A 486 -12.80 13.94 35.27
N LYS A 487 -11.68 14.65 35.46
CA LYS A 487 -11.36 15.29 36.74
C LYS A 487 -11.41 16.81 36.61
N ALA A 488 -12.30 17.45 37.37
CA ALA A 488 -12.47 18.90 37.32
C ALA A 488 -11.19 19.66 37.71
N GLU A 489 -10.38 19.11 38.62
CA GLU A 489 -9.08 19.68 39.03
C GLU A 489 -8.05 19.78 37.89
N TYR A 490 -8.28 19.09 36.77
CA TYR A 490 -7.39 19.07 35.60
C TYR A 490 -7.92 19.86 34.41
N ARG A 491 -9.14 20.41 34.50
CA ARG A 491 -9.73 21.19 33.41
C ARG A 491 -8.96 22.49 33.21
N SER A 492 -8.84 22.90 31.94
CA SER A 492 -8.46 24.27 31.64
C SER A 492 -9.49 25.25 32.22
N PRO A 493 -9.11 26.52 32.45
CA PRO A 493 -10.05 27.54 32.93
C PRO A 493 -11.33 27.63 32.08
N GLU A 494 -11.19 27.52 30.76
CA GLU A 494 -12.31 27.56 29.80
C GLU A 494 -13.25 26.37 29.97
N LEU A 495 -12.69 25.17 30.14
CA LEU A 495 -13.48 23.96 30.40
C LEU A 495 -14.17 24.02 31.77
N LEU A 496 -13.50 24.55 32.79
CA LEU A 496 -14.07 24.71 34.12
C LEU A 496 -15.23 25.72 34.11
N GLN A 497 -15.08 26.84 33.39
CA GLN A 497 -16.14 27.83 33.21
C GLN A 497 -17.34 27.23 32.45
N LYS A 498 -17.10 26.47 31.37
CA LYS A 498 -18.15 25.92 30.52
C LYS A 498 -18.87 24.72 31.13
N PHE A 499 -18.13 23.84 31.82
CA PHE A 499 -18.65 22.55 32.31
C PHE A 499 -18.79 22.44 33.83
N GLY A 500 -18.25 23.39 34.60
CA GLY A 500 -18.30 23.43 36.05
C GLY A 500 -17.34 22.44 36.73
N GLY A 501 -17.50 22.27 38.05
CA GLY A 501 -16.61 21.48 38.91
C GLY A 501 -16.94 19.98 39.04
N LYS A 502 -17.94 19.46 38.32
CA LYS A 502 -18.35 18.05 38.45
C LYS A 502 -17.29 17.11 37.89
N SER A 503 -16.79 16.18 38.70
CA SER A 503 -15.88 15.10 38.26
C SER A 503 -16.66 13.83 37.95
N TYR A 504 -16.07 12.98 37.11
CA TYR A 504 -16.60 11.70 36.66
C TYR A 504 -15.55 10.60 36.86
N ASP A 505 -16.02 9.36 36.81
CA ASP A 505 -15.14 8.20 36.74
C ASP A 505 -14.44 8.12 35.37
N LEU A 506 -13.20 7.60 35.35
CA LEU A 506 -12.41 7.52 34.10
C LEU A 506 -13.01 6.53 33.10
N ASP A 507 -13.46 5.37 33.56
CA ASP A 507 -14.03 4.34 32.69
C ASP A 507 -15.37 4.81 32.12
N PHE A 508 -16.17 5.52 32.92
CA PHE A 508 -17.38 6.19 32.43
C PHE A 508 -17.10 7.20 31.30
N VAL A 509 -16.10 8.07 31.46
CA VAL A 509 -15.77 9.10 30.45
C VAL A 509 -15.16 8.49 29.18
N LEU A 510 -14.42 7.38 29.32
CA LEU A 510 -13.80 6.69 28.20
C LEU A 510 -14.84 6.23 27.16
N GLU A 511 -16.01 5.78 27.59
CA GLU A 511 -17.09 5.36 26.70
C GLU A 511 -17.57 6.50 25.78
N TYR A 512 -17.61 7.74 26.27
CA TYR A 512 -17.94 8.90 25.44
C TYR A 512 -16.74 9.35 24.59
N GLN A 513 -15.52 9.29 25.13
CA GLN A 513 -14.31 9.74 24.43
C GLN A 513 -14.02 8.90 23.17
N ARG A 514 -14.42 7.63 23.14
CA ARG A 514 -14.33 6.77 21.95
C ARG A 514 -15.07 7.34 20.73
N HIS A 515 -16.09 8.17 20.96
CA HIS A 515 -16.92 8.77 19.91
C HIS A 515 -16.78 10.30 19.83
N ALA A 516 -16.25 10.94 20.89
CA ALA A 516 -16.01 12.38 20.97
C ALA A 516 -14.61 12.65 21.52
N PHE A 517 -13.64 12.77 20.60
CA PHE A 517 -12.20 12.69 20.87
C PHE A 517 -11.65 13.73 21.88
N TYR A 518 -12.08 15.00 21.76
CA TYR A 518 -11.57 16.12 22.57
C TYR A 518 -12.35 16.28 23.89
N ALA A 519 -11.69 16.76 24.95
CA ALA A 519 -12.29 16.93 26.28
C ALA A 519 -13.60 17.75 26.26
N ASP A 520 -13.64 18.87 25.52
CA ASP A 520 -14.86 19.69 25.33
C ASP A 520 -15.99 18.87 24.71
N SER A 521 -15.69 18.16 23.61
CA SER A 521 -16.66 17.31 22.90
C SER A 521 -17.13 16.15 23.78
N THR A 522 -16.24 15.50 24.53
CA THR A 522 -16.60 14.43 25.48
C THR A 522 -17.56 14.95 26.55
N LEU A 523 -17.29 16.12 27.15
CA LEU A 523 -18.15 16.72 28.16
C LEU A 523 -19.51 17.17 27.61
N ARG A 524 -19.55 17.68 26.37
CA ARG A 524 -20.80 17.96 25.66
C ARG A 524 -21.61 16.69 25.43
N ALA A 525 -20.96 15.59 25.05
CA ALA A 525 -21.63 14.31 24.82
C ALA A 525 -22.24 13.76 26.12
N ILE A 526 -21.52 13.84 27.24
CA ILE A 526 -22.04 13.46 28.56
C ILE A 526 -23.28 14.29 28.94
N ARG A 527 -23.24 15.62 28.74
CA ARG A 527 -24.41 16.49 29.01
C ARG A 527 -25.60 16.19 28.10
N LEU A 528 -25.33 15.94 26.82
CA LEU A 528 -26.35 15.60 25.84
C LEU A 528 -27.04 14.29 26.20
N ASP A 529 -26.26 13.27 26.55
CA ASP A 529 -26.80 11.98 26.99
C ASP A 529 -27.58 12.09 28.30
N ALA A 530 -27.10 12.86 29.28
CA ALA A 530 -27.85 13.10 30.51
C ALA A 530 -29.23 13.76 30.25
N LYS A 531 -29.32 14.58 29.19
CA LYS A 531 -30.56 15.26 28.78
C LYS A 531 -31.48 14.34 27.96
N GLU A 532 -30.92 13.62 26.99
CA GLU A 532 -31.70 12.90 25.96
C GLU A 532 -31.79 11.38 26.22
N LYS A 533 -30.95 10.81 27.09
CA LYS A 533 -30.85 9.38 27.40
C LYS A 533 -30.65 8.50 26.15
N ILE A 534 -29.67 8.86 25.32
CA ILE A 534 -29.42 8.24 24.00
C ILE A 534 -28.21 7.29 23.98
N GLY A 535 -27.46 7.23 25.07
CA GLY A 535 -26.24 6.45 25.25
C GLY A 535 -24.98 7.14 24.71
N PRO A 536 -23.78 6.66 25.13
CA PRO A 536 -22.50 7.31 24.82
C PRO A 536 -22.19 7.43 23.32
N ALA A 537 -22.41 6.37 22.54
CA ALA A 537 -22.10 6.34 21.11
C ALA A 537 -22.90 7.39 20.32
N ARG A 538 -24.23 7.37 20.45
CA ARG A 538 -25.12 8.32 19.77
C ARG A 538 -24.90 9.75 20.22
N ALA A 539 -24.65 9.97 21.52
CA ALA A 539 -24.34 11.30 22.03
C ALA A 539 -23.01 11.83 21.48
N GLY A 540 -21.97 10.98 21.42
CA GLY A 540 -20.67 11.33 20.86
C GLY A 540 -20.77 11.68 19.36
N GLU A 541 -21.45 10.86 18.57
CA GLU A 541 -21.67 11.12 17.14
C GLU A 541 -22.43 12.41 16.88
N LYS A 542 -23.51 12.68 17.63
CA LYS A 542 -24.26 13.94 17.52
C LYS A 542 -23.37 15.14 17.82
N VAL A 543 -22.56 15.07 18.88
CA VAL A 543 -21.65 16.16 19.23
C VAL A 543 -20.52 16.31 18.20
N ALA A 544 -19.98 15.23 17.67
CA ALA A 544 -18.97 15.28 16.61
C ALA A 544 -19.51 16.02 15.37
N LYS A 545 -20.76 15.73 14.96
CA LYS A 545 -21.43 16.44 13.87
C LYS A 545 -21.62 17.94 14.18
N LEU A 546 -22.05 18.29 15.40
CA LEU A 546 -22.20 19.69 15.81
C LEU A 546 -20.86 20.44 15.81
N VAL A 547 -19.80 19.81 16.33
CA VAL A 547 -18.44 20.40 16.35
C VAL A 547 -17.90 20.60 14.94
N ALA A 548 -18.18 19.68 14.01
CA ALA A 548 -17.80 19.83 12.61
C ALA A 548 -18.49 21.05 11.96
N VAL A 549 -19.79 21.25 12.21
CA VAL A 549 -20.54 22.43 11.74
C VAL A 549 -19.97 23.72 12.35
N GLU A 550 -19.78 23.79 13.67
CA GLU A 550 -19.22 24.95 14.35
C GLU A 550 -17.81 25.31 13.83
N THR A 551 -17.00 24.27 13.57
CA THR A 551 -15.65 24.43 13.01
C THR A 551 -15.71 24.99 11.59
N HIS A 552 -16.60 24.46 10.75
CA HIS A 552 -16.82 24.96 9.40
C HIS A 552 -17.27 26.43 9.40
N GLU A 553 -18.23 26.80 10.24
CA GLU A 553 -18.69 28.20 10.39
C GLU A 553 -17.58 29.14 10.89
N LYS A 554 -16.72 28.66 11.81
CA LYS A 554 -15.56 29.43 12.27
C LYS A 554 -14.57 29.65 11.11
N TRP A 555 -14.28 28.62 10.32
CA TRP A 555 -13.42 28.73 9.15
C TRP A 555 -13.98 29.69 8.10
N GLU A 556 -15.29 29.62 7.82
CA GLU A 556 -15.94 30.55 6.90
C GLU A 556 -15.89 32.01 7.39
N ARG A 557 -16.04 32.24 8.71
CA ARG A 557 -15.85 33.57 9.29
C ARG A 557 -14.42 34.07 9.16
N LEU A 558 -13.42 33.22 9.42
CA LEU A 558 -12.01 33.57 9.24
C LEU A 558 -11.68 33.85 7.76
N ARG A 559 -12.20 33.03 6.84
CA ARG A 559 -12.07 33.23 5.39
C ARG A 559 -12.64 34.58 4.97
N LYS A 560 -13.89 34.90 5.35
CA LYS A 560 -14.53 36.20 5.06
C LYS A 560 -13.75 37.37 5.67
N ARG A 561 -13.21 37.21 6.88
CA ARG A 561 -12.37 38.24 7.51
C ARG A 561 -11.07 38.45 6.74
N ARG A 562 -10.42 37.37 6.29
CA ARG A 562 -9.21 37.44 5.45
C ARG A 562 -9.51 38.11 4.11
N GLU A 563 -10.62 37.76 3.46
CA GLU A 563 -11.08 38.41 2.22
C GLU A 563 -11.35 39.91 2.43
N MET A 564 -11.97 40.29 3.55
CA MET A 564 -12.19 41.70 3.90
C MET A 564 -10.87 42.45 4.11
N VAL A 565 -9.90 41.85 4.82
CA VAL A 565 -8.57 42.44 5.02
C VAL A 565 -7.85 42.61 3.67
N VAL A 566 -7.90 41.61 2.79
CA VAL A 566 -7.33 41.71 1.43
C VAL A 566 -7.96 42.87 0.67
N LYS A 567 -9.29 42.99 0.65
CA LYS A 567 -9.99 44.11 0.00
C LYS A 567 -9.60 45.47 0.57
N ILE A 568 -9.42 45.59 1.89
CA ILE A 568 -8.97 46.83 2.54
C ILE A 568 -7.53 47.17 2.12
N LEU A 569 -6.64 46.19 2.02
CA LEU A 569 -5.26 46.39 1.59
C LEU A 569 -5.17 46.79 0.12
N GLU A 570 -5.98 46.17 -0.74
CA GLU A 570 -6.12 46.53 -2.16
C GLU A 570 -6.63 47.97 -2.32
N ALA A 571 -7.68 48.35 -1.60
CA ALA A 571 -8.23 49.71 -1.62
C ALA A 571 -7.24 50.78 -1.15
N LYS A 572 -6.28 50.41 -0.29
CA LYS A 572 -5.20 51.30 0.18
C LYS A 572 -4.00 51.36 -0.76
N GLY A 573 -4.05 50.70 -1.92
CA GLY A 573 -2.92 50.62 -2.85
C GLY A 573 -1.73 49.82 -2.32
N MET A 574 -1.91 49.04 -1.26
CA MET A 574 -0.85 48.21 -0.64
C MET A 574 -0.69 46.85 -1.34
N SER A 575 -0.93 46.82 -2.66
CA SER A 575 -1.05 45.60 -3.48
C SER A 575 0.25 44.78 -3.60
N GLN A 576 1.41 45.30 -3.19
CA GLN A 576 2.68 44.60 -3.38
C GLN A 576 3.07 43.76 -2.14
N LYS A 577 2.94 42.43 -2.31
CA LYS A 577 3.41 41.29 -1.48
C LYS A 577 2.40 40.73 -0.46
N SER A 578 1.39 40.02 -0.98
CA SER A 578 0.50 39.14 -0.19
C SER A 578 1.20 37.92 0.44
N GLU A 579 2.46 37.65 0.11
CA GLU A 579 3.25 36.53 0.65
C GLU A 579 3.79 36.74 2.07
N CYS A 580 3.70 37.96 2.63
CA CYS A 580 4.26 38.28 3.95
C CYS A 580 3.24 38.41 5.09
N LEU A 581 1.97 38.06 4.89
CA LEU A 581 1.01 38.08 6.00
C LEU A 581 1.29 36.91 6.97
N PRO A 582 1.52 37.18 8.27
CA PRO A 582 1.81 36.14 9.24
C PRO A 582 0.65 35.15 9.32
N SER A 583 0.99 33.85 9.33
CA SER A 583 0.06 32.71 9.39
C SER A 583 -0.80 32.64 10.66
N SER A 584 -0.64 33.58 11.58
CA SER A 584 -1.43 33.74 12.80
C SER A 584 -2.68 34.62 12.65
N LEU A 585 -2.96 35.12 11.44
CA LEU A 585 -4.21 35.82 11.06
C LEU A 585 -5.12 34.87 10.28
#